data_AF-A0A443JYI8-F1
#
_entry.id   AF-A0A443JYI8-F1
#
_cell.length_a   1.000
_cell.length_b   1.000
_cell.length_c   1.000
_cell.angle_alpha   90.00
_cell.angle_beta   90.00
_cell.angle_gamma   90.00
#
_symmetry.space_group_name_H-M   'P 1'
#
loop_
_entity.id
_entity.type
_entity.pdbx_description
1 polymer ?
#
loop_
_entity_poly.entity_id
_entity_poly.type
_entity_poly.pdbx_seq_one_letter_code
_entity_poly.pdbx_strand_id
1 'polypeptide(L)' 'MLSIDWRSLAAYRHTHSIPAAGFAWDYLRRDDDYHRDFQKIRRMRKPAAQSLSVVSQRWGLRFPVRSEHSAGS' A
#
# COMPACT_ATOMS: atom_id res chain seq x y z
N MET A 1 -22.94 27.55 -4.19
CA MET A 1 -22.86 26.08 -4.28
C MET A 1 -22.24 25.75 -5.62
N LEU A 2 -21.13 25.00 -5.67
CA LEU A 2 -20.54 24.57 -6.94
C LEU A 2 -21.49 23.58 -7.63
N SER A 3 -22.00 23.93 -8.81
CA SER A 3 -22.78 23.03 -9.66
C SER A 3 -21.82 22.07 -10.36
N ILE A 4 -21.51 20.95 -9.71
CA ILE A 4 -20.64 19.92 -10.27
C ILE A 4 -21.50 19.01 -11.16
N ASP A 5 -21.29 19.08 -12.48
CA ASP A 5 -21.79 18.07 -13.40
C ASP A 5 -20.88 16.83 -13.34
N TRP A 6 -21.22 15.91 -12.43
CA TRP A 6 -20.48 14.68 -12.19
C TRP A 6 -20.48 13.70 -13.37
N ARG A 7 -21.24 13.96 -14.45
CA ARG A 7 -21.19 13.18 -15.69
C ARG A 7 -20.37 13.84 -16.79
N SER A 8 -19.92 15.08 -16.59
CA SER A 8 -19.07 15.75 -17.58
C SER A 8 -17.66 15.17 -17.58
N LEU A 9 -17.28 14.53 -18.70
CA LEU A 9 -15.91 14.03 -18.89
C LEU A 9 -14.86 15.15 -18.74
N ALA A 10 -15.21 16.39 -19.07
CA ALA A 10 -14.33 17.54 -18.90
C ALA A 10 -13.95 17.78 -17.43
N ALA A 11 -14.85 17.46 -16.49
CA ALA A 11 -14.58 17.56 -15.05
C ALA A 11 -13.54 16.54 -14.56
N TYR A 12 -13.33 15.43 -15.31
CA TYR A 12 -12.42 14.34 -14.95
C TYR A 12 -11.20 14.21 -15.88
N ARG A 13 -10.98 15.13 -16.82
CA ARG A 13 -9.78 15.07 -17.70
C ARG A 13 -8.48 14.96 -16.91
N HIS A 14 -8.40 15.61 -15.75
CA HIS A 14 -7.23 15.56 -14.87
C HIS A 14 -7.02 14.17 -14.22
N THR A 15 -8.07 13.38 -13.97
CA THR A 15 -7.92 12.08 -13.31
C THR A 15 -7.15 11.07 -14.16
N HIS A 16 -7.12 11.25 -15.49
CA HIS A 16 -6.29 10.43 -16.39
C HIS A 16 -4.78 10.59 -16.15
N SER A 17 -4.35 11.67 -15.50
CA SER A 17 -2.94 11.91 -15.16
C SER A 17 -2.56 11.42 -13.76
N ILE A 18 -3.52 10.98 -12.96
CA ILE A 18 -3.27 10.51 -11.59
C ILE A 18 -2.56 9.15 -11.66
N PRO A 19 -1.38 8.99 -11.03
CA PRO A 19 -0.70 7.71 -10.98
C PRO A 19 -1.57 6.66 -10.28
N ALA A 20 -1.90 5.58 -10.99
CA ALA A 20 -2.74 4.49 -10.47
C ALA A 20 -2.19 3.88 -9.18
N ALA A 21 -0.86 3.74 -9.08
CA ALA A 21 -0.20 3.26 -7.87
C ALA A 21 -0.41 4.20 -6.66
N GLY A 22 -0.36 5.52 -6.88
CA GLY A 22 -0.62 6.51 -5.85
C GLY A 22 -2.06 6.43 -5.35
N PHE A 23 -3.01 6.30 -6.28
CA PHE A 23 -4.43 6.14 -5.94
C PHE A 23 -4.70 4.84 -5.15
N ALA A 24 -4.14 3.72 -5.59
CA ALA A 24 -4.25 2.44 -4.91
C ALA A 24 -3.67 2.49 -3.48
N TRP A 25 -2.51 3.15 -3.31
CA TRP A 25 -1.90 3.34 -2.00
C TRP A 25 -2.76 4.20 -1.08
N ASP A 26 -3.37 5.26 -1.62
CA ASP A 26 -4.24 6.15 -0.87
C ASP A 26 -5.50 5.44 -0.37
N TYR A 27 -6.05 4.52 -1.17
CA TYR A 27 -7.15 3.66 -0.73
C TYR A 27 -6.69 2.68 0.36
N LEU A 28 -5.59 1.95 0.10
CA LEU A 28 -5.07 0.92 1.01
C LEU A 28 -4.75 1.45 2.41
N ARG A 29 -4.13 2.64 2.52
CA ARG A 29 -3.75 3.21 3.82
C ARG A 29 -4.92 3.67 4.69
N ARG A 30 -6.13 3.77 4.12
CA ARG A 30 -7.36 4.13 4.82
C ARG A 30 -8.14 2.90 5.31
N ASP A 31 -7.72 1.70 4.91
CA ASP A 31 -8.32 0.44 5.36
C ASP A 31 -7.83 0.09 6.78
N ASP A 32 -8.78 -0.09 7.70
CA ASP A 32 -8.49 -0.38 9.11
C ASP A 32 -7.84 -1.76 9.31
N ASP A 33 -8.19 -2.75 8.49
CA ASP A 33 -7.59 -4.08 8.56
C ASP A 33 -6.15 -4.04 8.03
N TYR A 34 -5.89 -3.26 6.98
CA TYR A 34 -4.53 -2.99 6.54
C TYR A 34 -3.72 -2.35 7.66
N HIS A 35 -4.29 -1.35 8.35
CA HIS A 35 -3.62 -0.69 9.47
C HIS A 35 -3.26 -1.71 10.56
N ARG A 36 -4.22 -2.55 10.98
CA ARG A 36 -3.97 -3.57 12.02
C ARG A 36 -2.88 -4.55 11.61
N ASP A 37 -2.91 -5.07 10.38
CA ASP A 37 -1.93 -6.03 9.90
C ASP A 37 -0.54 -5.42 9.75
N PHE A 38 -0.45 -4.19 9.24
CA PHE A 38 0.80 -3.46 9.17
C PHE A 38 1.39 -3.20 10.56
N GLN A 39 0.58 -2.80 11.54
CA GLN A 39 1.04 -2.62 12.92
C GLN A 39 1.56 -3.91 13.54
N LYS A 40 0.92 -5.07 13.28
CA LYS A 40 1.40 -6.37 13.76
C LYS A 40 2.80 -6.67 13.23
N ILE A 41 3.04 -6.51 11.94
CA ILE A 41 4.37 -6.73 11.34
C ILE A 41 5.38 -5.70 11.85
N ARG A 42 4.99 -4.42 11.92
CA ARG A 42 5.89 -3.34 12.34
C ARG A 42 6.40 -3.52 13.78
N ARG A 43 5.63 -4.18 14.64
CA ARG A 43 6.01 -4.53 16.01
C ARG A 43 6.95 -5.75 16.09
N MET A 44 7.06 -6.55 15.03
CA MET A 44 8.00 -7.67 14.98
C MET A 44 9.41 -7.16 14.72
N ARG A 45 10.35 -7.42 15.63
CA ARG A 45 11.75 -6.98 15.50
C ARG A 45 12.44 -7.55 14.24
N LYS A 46 12.09 -8.78 13.88
CA LYS A 46 12.47 -9.47 12.65
C LYS A 46 11.30 -10.35 12.20
N PRO A 47 10.36 -9.85 11.39
CA PRO A 47 9.27 -10.67 10.89
C PRO A 47 9.83 -11.77 10.00
N ALA A 48 9.36 -13.01 10.19
CA ALA A 48 9.74 -14.12 9.33
C ALA A 48 9.29 -13.84 7.89
N ALA A 49 10.05 -14.31 6.90
CA ALA A 49 9.73 -14.12 5.49
C ALA A 49 8.32 -14.65 5.14
N GLN A 50 7.89 -15.73 5.80
CA GLN A 50 6.53 -16.27 5.66
C GLN A 50 5.46 -15.28 6.14
N SER A 51 5.64 -14.63 7.29
CA SER A 51 4.71 -13.62 7.80
C SER A 51 4.60 -12.41 6.86
N LEU A 52 5.73 -11.97 6.27
CA LEU A 52 5.73 -10.90 5.28
C LEU A 52 5.05 -11.34 3.97
N SER A 53 5.24 -12.58 3.54
CA SER A 53 4.61 -13.14 2.33
C SER A 53 3.09 -13.15 2.45
N VAL A 54 2.54 -13.59 3.60
CA VAL A 54 1.09 -13.63 3.82
C VAL A 54 0.47 -12.24 3.71
N VAL A 55 1.08 -11.22 4.33
CA VAL A 55 0.56 -9.84 4.24
C VAL A 55 0.79 -9.25 2.86
N SER A 56 1.90 -9.57 2.21
CA SER A 56 2.18 -9.18 0.82
C SER A 56 1.10 -9.70 -0.13
N GLN A 57 0.74 -10.98 -0.03
CA GLN A 57 -0.26 -11.62 -0.88
C GLN A 57 -1.67 -11.10 -0.60
N ARG A 58 -2.02 -10.87 0.68
CA ARG A 58 -3.32 -10.32 1.06
C ARG A 58 -3.55 -8.91 0.51
N TRP A 59 -2.54 -8.05 0.55
CA TRP A 59 -2.67 -6.62 0.22
C TRP A 59 -2.06 -6.23 -1.14
N GLY A 60 -1.47 -7.19 -1.87
CA GLY A 60 -0.81 -6.93 -3.14
C GLY A 60 0.48 -6.08 -3.02
N LEU A 61 1.15 -6.14 -1.88
CA LEU A 61 2.36 -5.35 -1.59
C LEU A 61 3.64 -6.19 -1.68
N ARG A 62 4.79 -5.52 -1.78
CA ARG A 62 6.10 -6.14 -1.63
C ARG A 62 6.91 -5.38 -0.59
N PHE A 63 7.33 -6.06 0.46
CA PHE A 63 8.17 -5.46 1.51
C PHE A 63 9.65 -5.69 1.19
N PRO A 64 10.53 -4.71 1.46
CA PRO A 64 11.96 -4.92 1.37
C PRO A 64 12.39 -5.94 2.44
N VAL A 65 12.85 -7.11 2.01
CA VAL A 65 13.50 -8.08 2.89
C VAL A 65 14.91 -7.55 3.16
N ARG A 66 15.24 -7.29 4.44
CA ARG A 66 16.59 -6.86 4.79
C ARG A 66 17.52 -8.03 4.49
N SER A 67 18.44 -7.85 3.54
CA SER A 67 19.51 -8.81 3.30
C SER A 67 20.24 -9.02 4.62
N GLU A 68 20.27 -10.26 5.11
CA GLU A 68 21.15 -10.59 6.22
C GLU A 68 22.57 -10.43 5.67
N HIS A 69 23.22 -9.35 6.07
CA HIS A 69 24.65 -9.20 5.84
C HIS A 69 25.27 -10.35 6.63
N SER A 70 25.61 -11.45 5.95
CA SER A 70 26.51 -12.45 6.50
C SER A 70 27.77 -11.70 6.87
N ALA A 71 27.93 -11.41 8.16
CA ALA A 71 29.21 -11.01 8.71
C ALA A 71 30.12 -12.24 8.52
N GLY A 72 30.82 -12.24 7.39
CA GLY A 72 31.84 -13.22 7.08
C GLY A 72 32.99 -13.06 8.05
N SER A 73 33.26 -14.18 8.72
CA SER A 73 34.51 -14.70 9.30
C SER A 73 35.71 -13.77 9.48
#